data_AF-A0A1I7VJB2-F1
#
_entry.id   AF-A0A1I7VJB2-F1
#
_cell.length_a   1.000
_cell.length_b   1.000
_cell.length_c   1.000
_cell.angle_alpha   90.00
_cell.angle_beta   90.00
_cell.angle_gamma   90.00
#
_symmetry.space_group_name_H-M   'P 1'
#
loop_
_entity.id
_entity.type
_entity.pdbx_description
1 polymer ?
#
loop_
_entity_poly.entity_id
_entity_poly.type
_entity_poly.pdbx_seq_one_letter_code
_entity_poly.pdbx_strand_id
1 'polypeptide(L)'
;MSAFVILKNDNGVLFVQIFAQLLIVTPHGLTTLEILDALTASGELNAEIIANSSLSLRLHSVIDKLGCLIVEFVYGNRLVYKWSHLFIINIARRRYLTNQREVIKTHGLIAHLFADVDSTHSICSLLPSPNEIPAFPRPLKLDDGTVNLRKVRNLWYHLLYTGNMDELKGFALCHFEYVEAYIRACGIFQFLSVYEECCMQVLHHDIQVLFQQVIFPSLNTITRDPNQLAAELINRLQYTRATNSQFLNVLVEQAMLWVDRYHDQPLLVPLTCWIPPKKVER
;
A
#
# COMPACT_ATOMS: atom_id res chain seq x y z
N MET A 1 2.87 -15.54 29.43
CA MET A 1 4.26 -15.03 29.44
C MET A 1 5.28 -16.06 28.96
N SER A 2 5.09 -17.36 29.26
CA SER A 2 6.02 -18.44 28.87
C SER A 2 6.21 -18.64 27.35
N ALA A 3 5.14 -18.61 26.55
CA ALA A 3 5.21 -18.93 25.11
C ALA A 3 6.16 -18.02 24.29
N PHE A 4 6.13 -16.70 24.51
CA PHE A 4 7.02 -15.76 23.81
C PHE A 4 8.48 -15.89 24.21
N VAL A 5 8.80 -16.44 25.39
CA VAL A 5 10.19 -16.67 25.81
C VAL A 5 10.72 -17.92 25.12
N ILE A 6 9.95 -19.01 25.13
CA ILE A 6 10.29 -20.25 24.44
C ILE A 6 10.48 -20.01 22.93
N LEU A 7 9.53 -19.29 22.31
CA LEU A 7 9.61 -18.92 20.89
C LEU A 7 10.91 -18.19 20.52
N LYS A 8 11.32 -17.24 21.36
CA LYS A 8 12.55 -16.46 21.15
C LYS A 8 13.81 -17.32 21.26
N ASN A 9 13.84 -18.23 22.22
CA ASN A 9 14.96 -19.16 22.40
C ASN A 9 15.10 -20.10 21.20
N ASP A 10 13.97 -20.55 20.63
CA ASP A 10 13.98 -21.54 19.56
C ASP A 10 14.15 -20.95 18.16
N ASN A 11 13.73 -19.70 17.92
CA ASN A 11 13.63 -19.12 16.58
C ASN A 11 14.41 -17.83 16.37
N GLY A 12 15.06 -17.30 17.42
CA GLY A 12 15.72 -16.01 17.40
C GLY A 12 14.83 -14.86 17.89
N VAL A 13 15.42 -13.93 18.61
CA VAL A 13 14.70 -12.80 19.24
C VAL A 13 14.17 -11.84 18.18
N LEU A 14 15.00 -11.51 17.19
CA LEU A 14 14.68 -10.57 16.12
C LEU A 14 13.58 -11.11 15.20
N PHE A 15 13.67 -12.39 14.82
CA PHE A 15 12.64 -13.04 13.99
C PHE A 15 11.25 -12.93 14.63
N VAL A 16 11.13 -13.36 15.89
CA VAL A 16 9.84 -13.34 16.62
C VAL A 16 9.35 -11.91 16.84
N GLN A 17 10.26 -10.97 17.04
CA GLN A 17 9.92 -9.55 17.18
C GLN A 17 9.35 -8.98 15.88
N ILE A 18 10.05 -9.10 14.75
CA ILE A 18 9.60 -8.56 13.47
C ILE A 18 8.30 -9.23 13.04
N PHE A 19 8.20 -10.56 13.15
CA PHE A 19 6.94 -11.29 12.89
C PHE A 19 5.78 -10.72 13.70
N ALA A 20 5.97 -10.50 15.01
CA ALA A 20 4.93 -9.96 15.86
C ALA A 20 4.56 -8.52 15.47
N GLN A 21 5.55 -7.67 15.17
CA GLN A 21 5.37 -6.29 14.70
C GLN A 21 4.50 -6.25 13.43
N LEU A 22 4.83 -7.07 12.43
CA LEU A 22 4.09 -7.15 11.16
C LEU A 22 2.61 -7.47 11.39
N LEU A 23 2.30 -8.44 12.25
CA LEU A 23 0.92 -8.81 12.56
C LEU A 23 0.18 -7.78 13.42
N ILE A 24 0.88 -6.94 14.20
CA ILE A 24 0.26 -5.87 14.99
C ILE A 24 -0.26 -4.74 14.10
N VAL A 25 0.50 -4.37 13.06
CA VAL A 25 0.21 -3.21 12.21
C VAL A 25 -0.73 -3.53 11.04
N THR A 26 -1.00 -4.82 10.77
CA THR A 26 -1.78 -5.22 9.59
C THR A 26 -3.28 -5.41 9.93
N PRO A 27 -4.18 -4.59 9.38
CA PRO A 27 -5.62 -4.71 9.65
C PRO A 27 -6.24 -5.97 9.00
N HIS A 28 -5.78 -6.34 7.81
CA HIS A 28 -6.35 -7.42 6.98
C HIS A 28 -5.59 -8.75 7.03
N GLY A 29 -4.58 -8.86 7.91
CA GLY A 29 -3.68 -10.01 7.98
C GLY A 29 -2.73 -10.13 6.78
N LEU A 30 -1.70 -10.96 6.96
CA LEU A 30 -0.65 -11.19 5.98
C LEU A 30 -0.62 -12.67 5.56
N THR A 31 -0.33 -12.91 4.29
CA THR A 31 -0.06 -14.26 3.76
C THR A 31 1.32 -14.74 4.20
N THR A 32 1.57 -16.05 4.14
CA THR A 32 2.91 -16.63 4.39
C THR A 32 3.98 -15.93 3.56
N LEU A 33 3.71 -15.70 2.26
CA LEU A 33 4.65 -15.08 1.34
C LEU A 33 4.95 -13.62 1.71
N GLU A 34 3.94 -12.83 2.07
CA GLU A 34 4.14 -11.44 2.48
C GLU A 34 4.93 -11.33 3.79
N ILE A 35 4.71 -12.25 4.73
CA ILE A 35 5.50 -12.31 5.97
C ILE A 35 6.96 -12.65 5.66
N LEU A 36 7.20 -13.66 4.81
CA LEU A 36 8.55 -14.07 4.43
C LEU A 36 9.30 -12.96 3.68
N ASP A 37 8.65 -12.30 2.73
CA ASP A 37 9.27 -11.21 1.97
C ASP A 37 9.56 -10.00 2.86
N ALA A 38 8.65 -9.65 3.80
CA ALA A 38 8.90 -8.56 4.76
C ALA A 38 10.03 -8.89 5.76
N LEU A 39 10.16 -10.16 6.18
CA LEU A 39 11.27 -10.61 7.01
C LEU A 39 12.60 -10.53 6.26
N THR A 40 12.61 -10.91 4.98
CA THR A 40 13.79 -10.81 4.10
C THR A 40 14.17 -9.35 3.84
N ALA A 41 13.20 -8.49 3.53
CA ALA A 41 13.41 -7.07 3.26
C ALA A 41 13.87 -6.27 4.50
N SER A 42 13.66 -6.80 5.71
CA SER A 42 14.10 -6.13 6.94
C SER A 42 15.61 -5.91 7.01
N GLY A 43 16.42 -6.73 6.32
CA GLY A 43 17.89 -6.70 6.32
C GLY A 43 18.55 -7.10 7.66
N GLU A 44 17.86 -6.93 8.78
CA GLU A 44 18.35 -7.25 10.14
C GLU A 44 18.50 -8.74 10.38
N LEU A 45 17.79 -9.55 9.61
CA LEU A 45 17.81 -11.01 9.72
C LEU A 45 18.84 -11.65 8.78
N ASN A 46 19.58 -10.89 7.96
CA ASN A 46 20.46 -11.47 6.94
C ASN A 46 21.45 -12.51 7.52
N ALA A 47 22.06 -12.23 8.67
CA ALA A 47 22.95 -13.19 9.33
C ALA A 47 22.21 -14.45 9.85
N GLU A 48 20.98 -14.30 10.37
CA GLU A 48 20.14 -15.42 10.84
C GLU A 48 19.57 -16.26 9.69
N ILE A 49 19.20 -15.60 8.59
CA ILE A 49 18.66 -16.19 7.35
C ILE A 49 19.74 -17.01 6.65
N ILE A 50 20.94 -16.46 6.49
CA ILE A 50 22.09 -17.16 5.88
C ILE A 50 22.48 -18.39 6.72
N ALA A 51 22.39 -18.30 8.04
CA ALA A 51 22.73 -19.40 8.94
C ALA A 51 21.67 -20.52 8.99
N ASN A 52 20.41 -20.26 8.62
CA ASN A 52 19.32 -21.22 8.76
C ASN A 52 18.53 -21.35 7.45
N SER A 53 18.75 -22.45 6.74
CA SER A 53 18.26 -22.73 5.38
C SER A 53 16.75 -22.89 5.21
N SER A 54 15.91 -22.60 6.20
CA SER A 54 14.44 -22.77 6.09
C SER A 54 13.60 -21.75 6.88
N LEU A 55 13.59 -20.49 6.43
CA LEU A 55 12.70 -19.46 6.97
C LEU A 55 11.22 -19.87 6.98
N SER A 56 10.78 -20.61 5.97
CA SER A 56 9.41 -21.13 5.86
C SER A 56 9.06 -22.10 6.99
N LEU A 57 9.97 -23.03 7.32
CA LEU A 57 9.77 -23.99 8.42
C LEU A 57 9.80 -23.27 9.78
N ARG A 58 10.68 -22.26 9.93
CA ARG A 58 10.72 -21.42 11.13
C ARG A 58 9.40 -20.66 11.31
N LEU A 59 8.89 -20.04 10.25
CA LEU A 59 7.60 -19.35 10.28
C LEU A 59 6.47 -20.31 10.68
N HIS A 60 6.41 -21.50 10.06
CA HIS A 60 5.43 -22.52 10.41
C HIS A 60 5.53 -22.94 11.89
N SER A 61 6.75 -23.18 12.39
CA SER A 61 7.01 -23.49 13.81
C SER A 61 6.53 -22.39 14.76
N VAL A 62 6.74 -21.12 14.40
CA VAL A 62 6.27 -19.98 15.20
C VAL A 62 4.74 -19.90 15.20
N ILE A 63 4.09 -20.06 14.04
CA ILE A 63 2.63 -20.04 13.93
C ILE A 63 2.01 -21.17 14.76
N ASP A 64 2.54 -22.40 14.62
CA ASP A 64 2.07 -23.59 15.35
C ASP A 64 2.20 -23.41 16.88
N LYS A 65 3.36 -22.93 17.35
CA LYS A 65 3.61 -22.67 18.79
C LYS A 65 2.77 -21.52 19.35
N LEU A 66 2.42 -20.52 18.56
CA LEU A 66 1.50 -19.46 18.97
C LEU A 66 0.06 -19.96 19.04
N GLY A 67 -0.28 -20.97 18.24
CA GLY A 67 -1.57 -21.67 18.29
C GLY A 67 -2.74 -20.70 18.26
N CYS A 68 -3.61 -20.77 19.28
CA CYS A 68 -4.83 -19.96 19.38
C CYS A 68 -4.60 -18.44 19.50
N LEU A 69 -3.36 -17.99 19.66
CA LEU A 69 -3.03 -16.56 19.62
C LEU A 69 -3.07 -15.99 18.19
N ILE A 70 -2.92 -16.84 17.19
CA ILE A 70 -3.02 -16.50 15.77
C ILE A 70 -4.33 -17.06 15.23
N VAL A 71 -5.00 -16.28 14.38
CA VAL A 71 -6.14 -16.73 13.60
C VAL A 71 -5.72 -16.81 12.14
N GLU A 72 -6.10 -17.92 11.51
CA GLU A 72 -5.95 -18.19 10.09
C GLU A 72 -7.32 -18.08 9.42
N PHE A 73 -7.44 -17.29 8.36
CA PHE A 73 -8.69 -17.10 7.63
C PHE A 73 -8.44 -16.74 6.16
N VAL A 74 -9.48 -16.87 5.33
CA VAL A 74 -9.40 -16.53 3.91
C VAL A 74 -9.82 -15.08 3.69
N TYR A 75 -8.96 -14.29 3.04
CA TYR A 75 -9.24 -12.91 2.64
C TYR A 75 -8.77 -12.67 1.21
N GLY A 76 -9.69 -12.34 0.30
CA GLY A 76 -9.38 -12.13 -1.11
C GLY A 76 -8.81 -13.38 -1.79
N ASN A 77 -9.42 -14.55 -1.52
CA ASN A 77 -8.98 -15.85 -2.01
C ASN A 77 -7.54 -16.25 -1.62
N ARG A 78 -7.03 -15.68 -0.53
CA ARG A 78 -5.72 -16.02 0.03
C ARG A 78 -5.84 -16.31 1.52
N LEU A 79 -5.05 -17.27 1.98
CA LEU A 79 -4.91 -17.59 3.39
C LEU A 79 -4.05 -16.53 4.08
N VAL A 80 -4.57 -15.93 5.14
CA VAL A 80 -3.89 -14.86 5.90
C VAL A 80 -3.87 -15.14 7.38
N TYR A 81 -2.84 -14.62 8.04
CA TYR A 81 -2.64 -14.70 9.48
C TYR A 81 -2.83 -13.33 10.14
N LYS A 82 -3.46 -13.34 11.31
CA LYS A 82 -3.62 -12.17 12.18
C LYS A 82 -3.58 -12.60 13.64
N TRP A 83 -3.32 -11.68 14.56
CA TRP A 83 -3.62 -11.91 15.98
C TRP A 83 -5.11 -12.18 16.18
N SER A 84 -5.44 -13.20 16.98
CA SER A 84 -6.82 -13.68 17.15
C SER A 84 -7.71 -12.69 17.91
N HIS A 85 -7.15 -11.84 18.77
CA HIS A 85 -7.94 -10.90 19.58
C HIS A 85 -7.21 -9.58 19.85
N LEU A 86 -7.96 -8.48 20.00
CA LEU A 86 -7.43 -7.14 20.28
C LEU A 86 -6.60 -7.09 21.58
N PHE A 87 -6.97 -7.88 22.58
CA PHE A 87 -6.20 -8.02 23.83
C PHE A 87 -4.78 -8.53 23.56
N ILE A 88 -4.63 -9.51 22.67
CA ILE A 88 -3.33 -10.09 22.30
C ILE A 88 -2.52 -9.06 21.51
N ILE A 89 -3.16 -8.35 20.58
CA ILE A 89 -2.54 -7.24 19.84
C ILE A 89 -1.98 -6.21 20.83
N ASN A 90 -2.74 -5.83 21.86
CA ASN A 90 -2.30 -4.84 22.84
C ASN A 90 -1.12 -5.33 23.70
N ILE A 91 -1.12 -6.61 24.10
CA ILE A 91 0.02 -7.20 24.81
C ILE A 91 1.27 -7.23 23.91
N ALA A 92 1.11 -7.69 22.67
CA ALA A 92 2.20 -7.76 21.71
C ALA A 92 2.75 -6.36 21.38
N ARG A 93 1.88 -5.38 21.19
CA ARG A 93 2.24 -3.97 20.96
C ARG A 93 3.07 -3.40 22.10
N ARG A 94 2.64 -3.57 23.35
CA ARG A 94 3.41 -3.12 24.54
C ARG A 94 4.79 -3.78 24.66
N ARG A 95 5.00 -4.92 24.00
CA ARG A 95 6.25 -5.67 24.05
C ARG A 95 7.18 -5.41 22.87
N TYR A 96 6.63 -5.20 21.68
CA TYR A 96 7.39 -5.20 20.43
C TYR A 96 7.25 -3.91 19.60
N LEU A 97 6.32 -3.01 19.94
CA LEU A 97 6.12 -1.71 19.28
C LEU A 97 5.96 -0.64 20.36
N THR A 98 7.04 -0.34 21.06
CA THR A 98 7.03 0.63 22.17
C THR A 98 7.34 2.04 21.67
N ASN A 99 8.09 2.16 20.58
CA ASN A 99 8.55 3.44 20.06
C ASN A 99 7.92 3.76 18.69
N GLN A 100 7.66 5.04 18.44
CA GLN A 100 7.11 5.50 17.16
C GLN A 100 8.00 5.14 15.97
N ARG A 101 9.33 5.12 16.17
CA ARG A 101 10.29 4.71 15.13
C ARG A 101 10.08 3.27 14.68
N GLU A 102 9.79 2.36 15.61
CA GLU A 102 9.52 0.95 15.28
C GLU A 102 8.21 0.84 14.50
N VAL A 103 7.17 1.57 14.92
CA VAL A 103 5.89 1.61 14.20
C VAL A 103 6.08 2.08 12.76
N ILE A 104 6.72 3.25 12.56
CA ILE A 104 7.01 3.81 11.24
C ILE A 104 7.81 2.82 10.40
N LYS A 105 8.85 2.20 10.98
CA LYS A 105 9.68 1.21 10.29
C LYS A 105 8.87 -0.02 9.86
N THR A 106 8.03 -0.57 10.74
CA THR A 106 7.22 -1.74 10.41
C THR A 106 6.17 -1.42 9.34
N HIS A 107 5.53 -0.25 9.40
CA HIS A 107 4.65 0.21 8.33
C HIS A 107 5.42 0.41 7.01
N GLY A 108 6.65 0.95 7.07
CA GLY A 108 7.54 1.11 5.91
C GLY A 108 7.84 -0.22 5.21
N LEU A 109 8.21 -1.26 5.98
CA LEU A 109 8.46 -2.60 5.42
C LEU A 109 7.27 -3.13 4.62
N ILE A 110 6.05 -2.96 5.14
CA ILE A 110 4.84 -3.43 4.44
C ILE A 110 4.50 -2.50 3.27
N ALA A 111 4.68 -1.19 3.42
CA ALA A 111 4.46 -0.23 2.34
C ALA A 111 5.37 -0.54 1.14
N HIS A 112 6.67 -0.72 1.35
CA HIS A 112 7.65 -1.02 0.30
C HIS A 112 7.37 -2.37 -0.36
N LEU A 113 6.93 -3.37 0.42
CA LEU A 113 6.47 -4.66 -0.08
C LEU A 113 5.33 -4.54 -1.10
N PHE A 114 4.35 -3.67 -0.86
CA PHE A 114 3.23 -3.43 -1.77
C PHE A 114 3.50 -2.37 -2.83
N ALA A 115 4.45 -1.45 -2.59
CA ALA A 115 4.87 -0.43 -3.54
C ALA A 115 5.72 -1.01 -4.67
N ASP A 116 6.20 -2.26 -4.54
CA ASP A 116 7.03 -2.94 -5.54
C ASP A 116 8.37 -2.23 -5.79
N VAL A 117 8.86 -1.43 -4.84
CA VAL A 117 10.09 -0.61 -4.95
C VAL A 117 11.32 -1.47 -5.26
N ASP A 118 11.38 -2.66 -4.68
CA ASP A 118 12.51 -3.59 -4.85
C ASP A 118 12.31 -4.55 -6.03
N SER A 119 11.16 -4.51 -6.71
CA SER A 119 10.85 -5.41 -7.84
C SER A 119 11.31 -4.88 -9.20
N THR A 120 12.44 -4.15 -9.22
CA THR A 120 13.09 -3.65 -10.45
C THR A 120 13.58 -4.76 -11.40
N HIS A 121 13.19 -5.99 -11.17
CA HIS A 121 13.28 -7.05 -12.14
C HIS A 121 11.94 -7.20 -12.85
N SER A 122 11.82 -6.45 -13.96
CA SER A 122 11.04 -6.95 -15.07
C SER A 122 11.50 -8.38 -15.38
N ILE A 123 10.62 -9.18 -15.96
CA ILE A 123 10.88 -10.55 -16.40
C ILE A 123 12.15 -10.69 -17.27
N CYS A 124 12.76 -9.57 -17.72
CA CYS A 124 14.02 -9.52 -18.46
C CYS A 124 15.32 -9.46 -17.62
N SER A 125 15.29 -9.37 -16.29
CA SER A 125 16.51 -9.42 -15.47
C SER A 125 16.75 -10.83 -14.92
N LEU A 126 17.33 -11.70 -15.75
CA LEU A 126 17.60 -13.11 -15.43
C LEU A 126 18.68 -13.34 -14.35
N LEU A 127 19.18 -12.30 -13.67
CA LEU A 127 20.18 -12.42 -12.63
C LEU A 127 19.87 -11.40 -11.51
N PRO A 128 19.23 -11.82 -10.39
CA PRO A 128 19.30 -11.04 -9.17
C PRO A 128 20.77 -10.86 -8.78
N SER A 129 21.11 -9.73 -8.15
CA SER A 129 22.44 -9.56 -7.58
C SER A 129 22.73 -10.73 -6.62
N PRO A 130 23.97 -11.25 -6.54
CA PRO A 130 24.27 -12.46 -5.77
C PRO A 130 23.95 -12.37 -4.27
N ASN A 131 23.60 -11.18 -3.76
CA ASN A 131 23.33 -10.92 -2.35
C ASN A 131 21.88 -10.49 -2.06
N GLU A 132 21.01 -10.36 -3.06
CA GLU A 132 19.63 -9.91 -2.87
C GLU A 132 18.66 -11.05 -3.18
N ILE A 133 17.86 -11.44 -2.17
CA ILE A 133 16.77 -12.39 -2.35
C ILE A 133 15.60 -11.58 -2.95
N PRO A 134 15.22 -11.80 -4.23
CA PRO A 134 14.19 -10.99 -4.86
C PRO A 134 12.85 -11.24 -4.17
N ALA A 135 12.16 -10.16 -3.81
CA ALA A 135 10.79 -10.23 -3.31
C ALA A 135 9.83 -10.66 -4.43
N PHE A 136 8.74 -11.34 -4.07
CA PHE A 136 7.74 -11.73 -5.07
C PHE A 136 7.03 -10.48 -5.62
N PRO A 137 6.92 -10.32 -6.95
CA PRO A 137 6.30 -9.13 -7.55
C PRO A 137 4.81 -9.06 -7.23
N ARG A 138 4.29 -7.87 -6.90
CA ARG A 138 2.87 -7.63 -6.59
C ARG A 138 2.28 -6.54 -7.49
N PRO A 139 2.25 -6.76 -8.82
CA PRO A 139 1.82 -5.73 -9.75
C PRO A 139 0.42 -5.22 -9.41
N LEU A 140 0.17 -3.96 -9.76
CA LEU A 140 -1.11 -3.30 -9.50
C LEU A 140 -2.27 -3.97 -10.25
N LYS A 141 -2.02 -4.40 -11.50
CA LYS A 141 -2.92 -5.17 -12.34
C LYS A 141 -2.25 -6.52 -12.63
N LEU A 142 -3.02 -7.59 -12.56
CA LEU A 142 -2.60 -8.94 -12.92
C LEU A 142 -2.59 -9.10 -14.46
N ASP A 143 -2.06 -10.21 -14.94
CA ASP A 143 -1.92 -10.48 -16.38
C ASP A 143 -3.27 -10.50 -17.13
N ASP A 144 -4.36 -10.82 -16.43
CA ASP A 144 -5.73 -10.80 -16.94
C ASP A 144 -6.38 -9.40 -16.88
N GLY A 145 -5.64 -8.39 -16.42
CA GLY A 145 -6.12 -7.02 -16.20
C GLY A 145 -6.83 -6.80 -14.86
N THR A 146 -7.03 -7.85 -14.06
CA THR A 146 -7.70 -7.74 -12.76
C THR A 146 -6.85 -6.94 -11.77
N VAL A 147 -7.47 -6.00 -11.05
CA VAL A 147 -6.77 -5.18 -10.05
C VAL A 147 -6.42 -6.02 -8.81
N ASN A 148 -5.18 -5.88 -8.35
CA ASN A 148 -4.71 -6.48 -7.11
C ASN A 148 -5.31 -5.77 -5.88
N LEU A 149 -6.44 -6.29 -5.40
CA LEU A 149 -7.16 -5.77 -4.23
C LEU A 149 -6.30 -5.67 -2.96
N ARG A 150 -5.32 -6.56 -2.77
CA ARG A 150 -4.44 -6.50 -1.59
C ARG A 150 -3.53 -5.30 -1.66
N LYS A 151 -2.94 -5.01 -2.83
CA LYS A 151 -2.09 -3.83 -3.05
C LYS A 151 -2.86 -2.54 -2.83
N VAL A 152 -4.00 -2.37 -3.50
CA VAL A 152 -4.79 -1.12 -3.39
C VAL A 152 -5.38 -0.91 -1.99
N ARG A 153 -5.64 -1.95 -1.19
CA ARG A 153 -6.17 -1.78 0.17
C ARG A 153 -5.08 -1.51 1.22
N ASN A 154 -3.89 -2.07 1.07
CA ASN A 154 -2.85 -1.97 2.09
C ASN A 154 -1.84 -0.83 1.81
N LEU A 155 -1.55 -0.51 0.55
CA LEU A 155 -0.46 0.41 0.20
C LEU A 155 -0.63 1.81 0.80
N TRP A 156 -1.73 2.50 0.48
CA TRP A 156 -2.01 3.84 1.02
C TRP A 156 -2.01 3.85 2.56
N TYR A 157 -2.58 2.80 3.17
CA TYR A 157 -2.72 2.70 4.62
C TYR A 157 -1.34 2.66 5.26
N HIS A 158 -0.47 1.74 4.84
CA HIS A 158 0.87 1.66 5.40
C HIS A 158 1.71 2.91 5.10
N LEU A 159 1.61 3.48 3.90
CA LEU A 159 2.28 4.74 3.55
C LEU A 159 1.85 5.91 4.47
N LEU A 160 0.56 6.04 4.78
CA LEU A 160 0.06 7.08 5.70
C LEU A 160 0.74 7.00 7.07
N TYR A 161 0.86 5.80 7.62
CA TYR A 161 1.50 5.57 8.92
C TYR A 161 3.03 5.70 8.92
N THR A 162 3.68 5.71 7.75
CA THR A 162 5.11 6.06 7.68
C THR A 162 5.35 7.56 7.91
N GLY A 163 4.35 8.40 7.66
CA GLY A 163 4.48 9.86 7.65
C GLY A 163 5.25 10.41 6.44
N ASN A 164 5.74 9.56 5.52
CA ASN A 164 6.43 10.00 4.31
C ASN A 164 5.40 10.42 3.24
N MET A 165 5.11 11.73 3.19
CA MET A 165 4.10 12.27 2.29
C MET A 165 4.46 12.14 0.81
N ASP A 166 5.74 12.16 0.48
CA ASP A 166 6.17 12.05 -0.91
C ASP A 166 5.96 10.63 -1.44
N GLU A 167 6.20 9.61 -0.63
CA GLU A 167 5.85 8.22 -0.99
C GLU A 167 4.33 8.01 -1.05
N LEU A 168 3.57 8.53 -0.06
CA LEU A 168 2.10 8.44 -0.08
C LEU A 168 1.50 9.06 -1.34
N LYS A 169 2.00 10.22 -1.76
CA LYS A 169 1.57 10.87 -3.01
C LYS A 169 2.06 10.09 -4.23
N GLY A 170 3.34 9.75 -4.28
CA GLY A 170 4.00 9.19 -5.46
C GLY A 170 3.58 7.76 -5.81
N PHE A 171 3.24 6.94 -4.81
CA PHE A 171 2.83 5.54 -5.01
C PHE A 171 1.32 5.31 -4.88
N ALA A 172 0.57 6.24 -4.27
CA ALA A 172 -0.87 6.06 -4.04
C ALA A 172 -1.71 7.29 -4.43
N LEU A 173 -1.86 8.28 -3.54
CA LEU A 173 -2.95 9.27 -3.64
C LEU A 173 -2.82 10.23 -4.82
N CYS A 174 -1.60 10.53 -5.28
CA CYS A 174 -1.32 11.33 -6.47
C CYS A 174 -0.74 10.48 -7.62
N HIS A 175 -1.02 9.17 -7.62
CA HIS A 175 -0.54 8.25 -8.65
C HIS A 175 -1.72 7.76 -9.49
N PHE A 176 -1.83 8.22 -10.74
CA PHE A 176 -3.05 8.06 -11.54
C PHE A 176 -3.45 6.59 -11.69
N GLU A 177 -2.52 5.72 -12.06
CA GLU A 177 -2.81 4.30 -12.29
C GLU A 177 -3.35 3.62 -11.03
N TYR A 178 -2.87 4.03 -9.85
CA TYR A 178 -3.30 3.52 -8.55
C TYR A 178 -4.70 4.01 -8.21
N VAL A 179 -4.95 5.31 -8.35
CA VAL A 179 -6.27 5.92 -8.09
C VAL A 179 -7.33 5.32 -9.00
N GLU A 180 -7.02 5.21 -10.28
CA GLU A 180 -7.82 4.58 -11.31
C GLU A 180 -8.13 3.12 -10.93
N ALA A 181 -7.10 2.31 -10.66
CA ALA A 181 -7.26 0.91 -10.26
C ALA A 181 -8.09 0.75 -8.98
N TYR A 182 -7.88 1.62 -7.97
CA TYR A 182 -8.65 1.58 -6.74
C TYR A 182 -10.13 1.86 -7.02
N ILE A 183 -10.45 2.93 -7.75
CA ILE A 183 -11.83 3.31 -8.07
C ILE A 183 -12.51 2.23 -8.91
N ARG A 184 -11.81 1.64 -9.90
CA ARG A 184 -12.37 0.53 -10.70
C ARG A 184 -12.67 -0.70 -9.85
N ALA A 185 -11.82 -1.03 -8.88
CA ALA A 185 -11.94 -2.26 -8.11
C ALA A 185 -12.84 -2.15 -6.86
N CYS A 186 -12.85 -0.98 -6.21
CA CYS A 186 -13.51 -0.74 -4.93
C CYS A 186 -14.65 0.30 -5.02
N GLY A 187 -14.71 1.09 -6.09
CA GLY A 187 -15.66 2.18 -6.27
C GLY A 187 -15.19 3.51 -5.66
N ILE A 188 -15.74 4.61 -6.18
CA ILE A 188 -15.36 5.98 -5.79
C ILE A 188 -15.69 6.31 -4.33
N PHE A 189 -16.77 5.77 -3.77
CA PHE A 189 -17.14 6.04 -2.37
C PHE A 189 -16.16 5.41 -1.38
N GLN A 190 -15.65 4.21 -1.66
CA GLN A 190 -14.58 3.62 -0.84
C GLN A 190 -13.30 4.46 -0.92
N PHE A 191 -12.99 4.97 -2.11
CA PHE A 191 -11.85 5.85 -2.30
C PHE A 191 -12.01 7.22 -1.61
N LEU A 192 -13.25 7.75 -1.53
CA LEU A 192 -13.57 8.94 -0.76
C LEU A 192 -13.28 8.71 0.74
N SER A 193 -13.67 7.55 1.29
CA SER A 193 -13.37 7.19 2.68
C SER A 193 -11.86 7.12 2.95
N VAL A 194 -11.07 6.63 1.98
CA VAL A 194 -9.59 6.67 2.07
C VAL A 194 -9.08 8.11 2.19
N TYR A 195 -9.57 9.01 1.34
CA TYR A 195 -9.17 10.43 1.40
C TYR A 195 -9.58 11.10 2.70
N GLU A 196 -10.79 10.84 3.19
CA GLU A 196 -11.28 11.35 4.48
C GLU A 196 -10.38 10.87 5.63
N GLU A 197 -10.01 9.59 5.65
CA GLU A 197 -9.10 9.04 6.65
C GLU A 197 -7.71 9.68 6.60
N CYS A 198 -7.16 9.90 5.41
CA CYS A 198 -5.89 10.60 5.26
C CYS A 198 -5.98 12.05 5.75
N CYS A 199 -7.05 12.78 5.41
CA CYS A 199 -7.27 14.16 5.83
C CYS A 199 -7.47 14.31 7.34
N MET A 200 -7.99 13.28 8.03
CA MET A 200 -8.08 13.28 9.50
C MET A 200 -6.70 13.18 10.18
N GLN A 201 -5.69 12.65 9.49
CA GLN A 201 -4.35 12.43 10.05
C GLN A 201 -3.31 13.44 9.55
N VAL A 202 -3.48 13.97 8.35
CA VAL A 202 -2.49 14.85 7.70
C VAL A 202 -3.15 16.06 7.06
N LEU A 203 -2.56 17.23 7.31
CA LEU A 203 -2.85 18.47 6.61
C LEU A 203 -1.81 18.69 5.49
N HIS A 204 -2.14 18.31 4.25
CA HIS A 204 -1.25 18.47 3.09
C HIS A 204 -1.97 19.07 1.89
N HIS A 205 -1.34 20.09 1.28
CA HIS A 205 -1.94 20.88 0.20
C HIS A 205 -2.39 20.03 -1.01
N ASP A 206 -1.50 19.18 -1.54
CA ASP A 206 -1.83 18.35 -2.71
C ASP A 206 -3.05 17.42 -2.48
N ILE A 207 -3.14 16.83 -1.28
CA ILE A 207 -4.22 15.92 -0.91
C ILE A 207 -5.54 16.69 -0.80
N GLN A 208 -5.51 17.89 -0.21
CA GLN A 208 -6.68 18.76 -0.14
C GLN A 208 -7.12 19.24 -1.53
N VAL A 209 -6.19 19.61 -2.41
CA VAL A 209 -6.49 20.00 -3.79
C VAL A 209 -7.18 18.85 -4.53
N LEU A 210 -6.63 17.63 -4.46
CA LEU A 210 -7.26 16.47 -5.10
C LEU A 210 -8.64 16.17 -4.53
N PHE A 211 -8.79 16.19 -3.21
CA PHE A 211 -10.08 15.95 -2.59
C PHE A 211 -11.13 17.00 -2.99
N GLN A 212 -10.84 18.28 -2.77
CA GLN A 212 -11.82 19.37 -2.90
C GLN A 212 -12.06 19.79 -4.33
N GLN A 213 -11.03 19.77 -5.17
CA GLN A 213 -11.15 20.26 -6.54
C GLN A 213 -11.50 19.15 -7.52
N VAL A 214 -11.07 17.90 -7.27
CA VAL A 214 -11.22 16.76 -8.20
C VAL A 214 -12.19 15.70 -7.71
N ILE A 215 -11.84 14.96 -6.66
CA ILE A 215 -12.59 13.76 -6.23
C ILE A 215 -14.02 14.11 -5.83
N PHE A 216 -14.21 15.08 -4.93
CA PHE A 216 -15.53 15.44 -4.45
C PHE A 216 -16.43 16.03 -5.56
N PRO A 217 -15.95 16.95 -6.42
CA PRO A 217 -16.77 17.45 -7.53
C PRO A 217 -17.06 16.44 -8.64
N SER A 218 -16.22 15.42 -8.81
CA SER A 218 -16.36 14.41 -9.88
C SER A 218 -17.24 13.21 -9.48
N LEU A 219 -17.73 13.15 -8.24
CA LEU A 219 -18.52 12.02 -7.73
C LEU A 219 -19.68 11.64 -8.65
N ASN A 220 -20.48 12.61 -9.11
CA ASN A 220 -21.62 12.33 -9.98
C ASN A 220 -21.20 11.80 -11.35
N THR A 221 -20.10 12.30 -11.91
CA THR A 221 -19.58 11.85 -13.20
C THR A 221 -19.02 10.43 -13.08
N ILE A 222 -18.11 10.20 -12.12
CA ILE A 222 -17.42 8.92 -11.93
C ILE A 222 -18.38 7.81 -11.50
N THR A 223 -19.43 8.13 -10.73
CA THR A 223 -20.46 7.14 -10.35
C THR A 223 -21.24 6.64 -11.55
N ARG A 224 -21.42 7.48 -12.58
CA ARG A 224 -22.12 7.11 -13.82
C ARG A 224 -21.20 6.42 -14.82
N ASP A 225 -19.98 6.93 -14.96
CA ASP A 225 -18.95 6.37 -15.83
C ASP A 225 -17.56 6.53 -15.19
N PRO A 226 -16.99 5.46 -14.61
CA PRO A 226 -15.66 5.49 -14.00
C PRO A 226 -14.54 5.88 -14.96
N ASN A 227 -14.72 5.67 -16.27
CA ASN A 227 -13.71 6.00 -17.27
C ASN A 227 -13.54 7.52 -17.47
N GLN A 228 -14.45 8.33 -16.93
CA GLN A 228 -14.35 9.80 -16.94
C GLN A 228 -13.38 10.36 -15.89
N LEU A 229 -12.80 9.53 -15.02
CA LEU A 229 -11.84 9.99 -14.00
C LEU A 229 -10.68 10.79 -14.60
N ALA A 230 -10.10 10.29 -15.70
CA ALA A 230 -9.00 10.98 -16.38
C ALA A 230 -9.44 12.36 -16.91
N ALA A 231 -10.62 12.44 -17.52
CA ALA A 231 -11.17 13.68 -18.05
C ALA A 231 -11.44 14.71 -16.94
N GLU A 232 -12.00 14.27 -15.80
CA GLU A 232 -12.24 15.11 -14.63
C GLU A 232 -10.91 15.64 -14.05
N LEU A 233 -9.89 14.78 -13.90
CA LEU A 233 -8.55 15.17 -13.43
C LEU A 233 -7.89 16.20 -14.35
N ILE A 234 -7.84 15.92 -15.65
CA ILE A 234 -7.24 16.82 -16.64
C ILE A 234 -7.97 18.16 -16.63
N ASN A 235 -9.30 18.17 -16.73
CA ASN A 235 -10.08 19.41 -16.80
C ASN A 235 -9.87 20.32 -15.59
N ARG A 236 -9.71 19.74 -14.40
CA ARG A 236 -9.69 20.51 -13.14
C ARG A 236 -8.30 20.97 -12.74
N LEU A 237 -7.28 20.14 -12.95
CA LEU A 237 -5.92 20.44 -12.53
C LEU A 237 -5.11 21.16 -13.60
N GLN A 238 -5.45 21.01 -14.88
CA GLN A 238 -4.72 21.67 -15.97
C GLN A 238 -4.84 23.20 -15.89
N TYR A 239 -5.95 23.73 -15.35
CA TYR A 239 -6.13 25.18 -15.13
C TYR A 239 -5.10 25.74 -14.15
N THR A 240 -4.75 25.00 -13.10
CA THR A 240 -3.81 25.42 -12.06
C THR A 240 -2.38 24.90 -12.29
N ARG A 241 -2.09 24.35 -13.48
CA ARG A 241 -0.80 23.70 -13.78
C ARG A 241 0.44 24.53 -13.42
N ALA A 242 0.40 25.84 -13.68
CA ALA A 242 1.50 26.76 -13.38
C ALA A 242 1.77 26.93 -11.88
N THR A 243 0.78 26.68 -11.03
CA THR A 243 0.85 26.84 -9.56
C THR A 243 0.81 25.50 -8.81
N ASN A 244 0.54 24.40 -9.52
CA ASN A 244 0.47 23.06 -8.95
C ASN A 244 1.86 22.58 -8.52
N SER A 245 1.89 21.67 -7.55
CA SER A 245 3.10 20.93 -7.22
C SER A 245 3.49 19.96 -8.33
N GLN A 246 4.73 19.46 -8.26
CA GLN A 246 5.21 18.44 -9.18
C GLN A 246 4.34 17.18 -9.17
N PHE A 247 3.87 16.72 -8.00
CA PHE A 247 3.02 15.53 -7.89
C PHE A 247 1.69 15.68 -8.64
N LEU A 248 1.03 16.83 -8.51
CA LEU A 248 -0.23 17.09 -9.21
C LEU A 248 -0.01 17.21 -10.72
N ASN A 249 1.10 17.80 -11.15
CA ASN A 249 1.43 17.89 -12.57
C ASN A 249 1.76 16.52 -13.18
N VAL A 250 2.53 15.69 -12.48
CA VAL A 250 2.81 14.30 -12.88
C VAL A 250 1.52 13.48 -12.94
N LEU A 251 0.61 13.66 -11.99
CA LEU A 251 -0.70 12.99 -12.01
C LEU A 251 -1.50 13.33 -13.28
N VAL A 252 -1.51 14.60 -13.70
CA VAL A 252 -2.16 15.03 -14.95
C VAL A 252 -1.49 14.41 -16.17
N GLU A 253 -0.16 14.38 -16.19
CA GLU A 253 0.61 13.77 -17.28
C GLU A 253 0.32 12.26 -17.40
N GLN A 254 0.26 11.55 -16.28
CA GLN A 254 -0.14 10.13 -16.26
C GLN A 254 -1.58 9.93 -16.76
N ALA A 255 -2.51 10.81 -16.40
CA ALA A 255 -3.89 10.76 -16.87
C ALA A 255 -3.97 10.99 -18.40
N MET A 256 -3.22 11.95 -18.94
CA MET A 256 -3.14 12.19 -20.39
C MET A 256 -2.58 10.96 -21.12
N LEU A 257 -1.48 10.40 -20.64
CA LEU A 257 -0.88 9.17 -21.20
C LEU A 257 -1.81 7.96 -21.12
N TRP A 258 -2.69 7.90 -20.13
CA TRP A 258 -3.70 6.85 -20.05
C TRP A 258 -4.80 7.04 -21.10
N VAL A 259 -5.29 8.28 -21.28
CA VAL A 259 -6.28 8.62 -22.31
C VAL A 259 -5.75 8.28 -23.70
N ASP A 260 -4.51 8.65 -24.01
CA ASP A 260 -3.87 8.35 -25.31
C ASP A 260 -3.77 6.85 -25.59
N ARG A 261 -3.69 6.03 -24.54
CA ARG A 261 -3.62 4.56 -24.63
C ARG A 261 -4.99 3.88 -24.48
N TYR A 262 -6.07 4.64 -24.32
CA TYR A 262 -7.39 4.08 -24.10
C TYR A 262 -8.10 3.78 -25.42
N HIS A 263 -8.48 2.52 -25.62
CA HIS A 263 -9.03 2.04 -26.90
C HIS A 263 -10.41 1.37 -26.75
N ASP A 264 -10.92 1.19 -25.53
CA ASP A 264 -12.14 0.40 -25.30
C ASP A 264 -13.42 1.13 -25.76
N GLN A 265 -13.44 2.46 -25.67
CA GLN A 265 -14.54 3.32 -26.13
C GLN A 265 -14.07 4.76 -26.35
N PRO A 266 -14.77 5.58 -27.15
CA PRO A 266 -14.43 6.99 -27.30
C PRO A 266 -14.61 7.74 -25.98
N LEU A 267 -13.60 8.54 -25.61
CA LEU A 267 -13.65 9.43 -24.45
C LEU A 267 -13.76 10.89 -24.90
N LEU A 268 -14.58 11.67 -24.20
CA LEU A 268 -14.64 13.12 -24.37
C LEU A 268 -13.74 13.78 -23.34
N VAL A 269 -12.49 14.08 -23.74
CA VAL A 269 -11.51 14.70 -22.86
C VAL A 269 -11.34 16.17 -23.26
N PRO A 270 -11.69 17.13 -22.39
CA PRO A 270 -11.52 18.54 -22.70
C PRO A 270 -10.02 18.87 -22.72
N LEU A 271 -9.55 19.36 -23.87
CA LEU A 271 -8.15 19.82 -24.05
C LEU A 271 -7.89 21.18 -23.41
N THR A 272 -8.94 21.92 -23.07
CA THR A 272 -8.87 23.24 -22.42
C THR A 272 -9.89 23.32 -21.30
N CYS A 273 -9.51 23.93 -20.18
CA CYS A 273 -10.37 24.03 -19.00
C CYS A 273 -11.33 25.21 -19.16
N TRP A 274 -12.64 24.95 -19.19
CA TRP A 274 -13.65 26.01 -19.29
C TRP A 274 -14.28 26.38 -17.94
N ILE A 275 -13.98 25.62 -16.89
CA ILE A 275 -14.54 25.80 -15.56
C ILE A 275 -13.40 26.12 -14.60
N PRO A 276 -13.25 27.38 -14.12
CA PRO A 276 -12.24 27.70 -13.12
C PRO A 276 -12.57 26.96 -11.82
N PRO A 277 -11.60 26.30 -11.18
CA PRO A 277 -11.82 25.64 -9.89
C PRO A 277 -12.18 26.70 -8.84
N LYS A 278 -13.06 26.34 -7.90
CA LYS A 278 -13.29 27.17 -6.72
C LYS A 278 -11.95 27.30 -5.98
N LYS A 279 -11.52 28.53 -5.72
CA LYS A 279 -10.28 28.77 -4.97
C LYS A 279 -10.39 28.10 -3.61
N VAL A 280 -9.44 27.22 -3.30
CA VAL A 280 -9.28 26.68 -1.95
C VAL A 280 -8.70 27.81 -1.11
N GLU A 281 -9.46 28.31 -0.15
CA GLU A 281 -8.94 29.28 0.84
C GLU A 281 -7.81 28.61 1.63
N ARG A 282 -6.66 29.26 1.67
CA ARG A 282 -5.44 28.77 2.32
C ARG A 282 -5.53 28.84 3.83
#